data_AF-A0A517Q4V2-F1
#
_entry.id   AF-A0A517Q4V2-F1
#
_cell.length_a   1.000
_cell.length_b   1.000
_cell.length_c   1.000
_cell.angle_alpha   90.00
_cell.angle_beta   90.00
_cell.angle_gamma   90.00
#
_symmetry.space_group_name_H-M   'P 1'
#
loop_
_entity.id
_entity.type
_entity.pdbx_description
1 polymer ?
#
loop_
_entity_poly.entity_id
_entity_poly.type
_entity_poly.pdbx_seq_one_letter_code
_entity_poly.pdbx_strand_id
1 'polypeptide(L)'
;MNRLLIFGIILGSLLCLTASETEALPHTRQLESSEPDYTAWPWPVALPPDSSPEIKAAANRLTKSLNNPLANLQTERNPVCALWLEIGTWKPNPSTPGYLILIQPGGGRIIATDLQQLERAIEQLNQQKRIRNGMTELPIGVLTSYPLIGKDHAGS
;
A
#
# COMPACT_ATOMS: atom_id res chain seq x y z
N MET A 1 20.33 60.68 -44.73
CA MET A 1 19.40 61.59 -45.44
C MET A 1 18.01 61.00 -45.37
N ASN A 2 17.05 61.84 -44.91
CA ASN A 2 15.59 61.85 -45.14
C ASN A 2 14.78 60.56 -44.88
N ARG A 3 13.94 60.48 -43.86
CA ARG A 3 12.66 61.20 -43.56
C ARG A 3 11.51 60.95 -44.55
N LEU A 4 10.44 60.38 -43.99
CA LEU A 4 9.01 60.78 -44.06
C LEU A 4 8.06 60.21 -45.15
N LEU A 5 6.99 59.55 -44.64
CA LEU A 5 5.53 59.72 -44.94
C LEU A 5 4.99 59.23 -46.32
N ILE A 6 3.77 58.70 -46.53
CA ILE A 6 2.48 58.65 -45.82
C ILE A 6 1.57 57.57 -46.48
N PHE A 7 0.77 56.88 -45.64
CA PHE A 7 -0.59 56.32 -45.77
C PHE A 7 -1.12 55.61 -47.04
N GLY A 8 -1.81 54.49 -46.77
CA GLY A 8 -2.90 53.96 -47.59
C GLY A 8 -3.62 52.79 -46.90
N ILE A 9 -4.72 53.09 -46.21
CA ILE A 9 -5.64 52.17 -45.51
C ILE A 9 -6.54 51.47 -46.54
N ILE A 10 -6.76 50.16 -46.43
CA ILE A 10 -7.99 49.40 -46.75
C ILE A 10 -7.81 48.03 -46.07
N LEU A 11 -8.42 47.76 -44.91
CA LEU A 11 -9.78 47.27 -44.69
C LEU A 11 -10.02 45.89 -45.35
N GLY A 12 -9.69 44.83 -44.61
CA GLY A 12 -9.96 43.44 -44.98
C GLY A 12 -10.25 42.62 -43.72
N SER A 13 -11.53 42.51 -43.42
CA SER A 13 -12.14 41.76 -42.32
C SER A 13 -11.88 40.25 -42.41
N LEU A 14 -12.12 39.58 -41.29
CA LEU A 14 -12.37 38.14 -41.12
C LEU A 14 -11.14 37.23 -41.14
N LEU A 15 -10.73 36.79 -39.94
CA LEU A 15 -10.74 35.37 -39.55
C LEU A 15 -10.35 35.24 -38.07
N CYS A 16 -11.32 34.82 -37.26
CA CYS A 16 -11.07 34.27 -35.94
C CYS A 16 -10.30 32.96 -36.08
N LEU A 17 -9.12 32.87 -35.45
CA LEU A 17 -8.61 31.61 -34.92
C LEU A 17 -7.61 31.92 -33.81
N THR A 18 -8.13 31.89 -32.58
CA THR A 18 -7.32 31.76 -31.37
C THR A 18 -6.86 30.31 -31.28
N ALA A 19 -5.57 30.07 -31.44
CA ALA A 19 -4.93 28.87 -30.92
C ALA A 19 -3.74 29.33 -30.08
N SER A 20 -4.06 29.56 -28.81
CA SER A 20 -3.08 29.71 -27.73
C SER A 20 -2.66 28.32 -27.26
N GLU A 21 -1.50 28.29 -26.60
CA GLU A 21 -0.95 27.20 -25.78
C GLU A 21 -0.02 26.19 -26.48
N THR A 22 1.24 26.61 -26.52
CA THR A 22 2.40 25.86 -26.01
C THR A 22 2.06 24.64 -25.16
N GLU A 23 2.02 23.46 -25.75
CA GLU A 23 2.12 22.22 -24.99
C GLU A 23 3.59 21.86 -24.79
N ALA A 24 4.00 21.97 -23.52
CA ALA A 24 5.27 21.50 -23.01
C ALA A 24 5.39 19.98 -23.20
N LEU A 25 6.63 19.55 -23.46
CA LEU A 25 7.10 18.17 -23.49
C LEU A 25 6.44 17.29 -22.39
N PRO A 26 5.93 16.10 -22.72
CA PRO A 26 5.66 15.12 -21.69
C PRO A 26 7.00 14.59 -21.19
N HIS A 27 7.38 15.00 -19.98
CA HIS A 27 8.32 14.26 -19.15
C HIS A 27 7.79 12.82 -19.04
N THR A 28 8.42 11.90 -19.77
CA THR A 28 8.31 10.46 -19.53
C THR A 28 8.83 10.22 -18.12
N ARG A 29 7.94 10.23 -17.11
CA ARG A 29 8.22 9.62 -15.82
C ARG A 29 8.37 8.13 -16.07
N GLN A 30 9.61 7.69 -16.26
CA GLN A 30 9.97 6.29 -16.09
C GLN A 30 9.49 5.89 -14.70
N LEU A 31 8.55 4.94 -14.64
CA LEU A 31 8.21 4.22 -13.43
C LEU A 31 9.46 3.44 -13.01
N GLU A 32 10.29 4.06 -12.18
CA GLU A 32 11.29 3.32 -11.42
C GLU A 32 10.53 2.29 -10.59
N SER A 33 10.90 1.01 -10.78
CA SER A 33 10.64 -0.05 -9.82
C SER A 33 11.31 0.35 -8.51
N SER A 34 10.64 1.15 -7.69
CA SER A 34 11.11 1.49 -6.35
C SER A 34 11.19 0.21 -5.55
N GLU A 35 12.38 -0.14 -5.06
CA GLU A 35 12.53 -1.23 -4.11
C GLU A 35 11.54 -1.04 -2.95
N PRO A 36 10.94 -2.13 -2.43
CA PRO A 36 10.00 -2.00 -1.32
C PRO A 36 10.69 -1.38 -0.10
N ASP A 37 10.08 -0.34 0.47
CA ASP A 37 10.52 0.23 1.74
C ASP A 37 10.26 -0.76 2.89
N TYR A 38 11.09 -0.72 3.93
CA TYR A 38 10.98 -1.60 5.09
C TYR A 38 11.00 -0.81 6.40
N THR A 39 10.29 -1.31 7.40
CA THR A 39 10.33 -0.80 8.79
C THR A 39 10.81 -1.87 9.75
N ALA A 40 11.61 -1.48 10.75
CA ALA A 40 11.90 -2.36 11.88
C ALA A 40 10.61 -2.72 12.64
N TRP A 41 10.54 -3.95 13.16
CA TRP A 41 9.35 -4.48 13.81
C TRP A 41 9.56 -4.87 15.28
N PRO A 42 9.60 -3.89 16.20
CA PRO A 42 9.69 -4.17 17.64
C PRO A 42 8.33 -4.52 18.27
N TRP A 43 7.23 -4.40 17.52
CA TRP A 43 5.87 -4.41 18.05
C TRP A 43 5.28 -5.82 18.20
N PRO A 44 4.53 -6.08 19.28
CA PRO A 44 3.93 -7.40 19.52
C PRO A 44 2.86 -7.73 18.46
N VAL A 45 2.50 -9.00 18.37
CA VAL A 45 1.26 -9.42 17.72
C VAL A 45 0.11 -9.24 18.70
N ALA A 46 -1.00 -8.65 18.25
CA ALA A 46 -2.17 -8.42 19.08
C ALA A 46 -3.44 -9.07 18.49
N LEU A 47 -4.35 -9.52 19.34
CA LEU A 47 -5.59 -10.19 18.94
C LEU A 47 -6.72 -10.00 19.97
N PRO A 48 -8.00 -10.14 19.57
CA PRO A 48 -9.14 -10.13 20.50
C PRO A 48 -9.04 -11.23 21.57
N PRO A 49 -9.42 -10.99 22.83
CA PRO A 49 -9.30 -11.99 23.91
C PRO A 49 -10.18 -13.23 23.70
N ASP A 50 -11.30 -13.07 23.02
CA ASP A 50 -12.27 -14.12 22.67
C ASP A 50 -11.86 -14.96 21.44
N SER A 51 -10.69 -14.69 20.85
CA SER A 51 -10.14 -15.48 19.75
C SER A 51 -10.06 -16.98 20.10
N SER A 52 -10.33 -17.83 19.11
CA SER A 52 -10.26 -19.28 19.25
C SER A 52 -8.86 -19.78 19.62
N PRO A 53 -8.71 -20.97 20.21
CA PRO A 53 -7.41 -21.56 20.52
C PRO A 53 -6.49 -21.66 19.29
N GLU A 54 -7.04 -21.93 18.11
CA GLU A 54 -6.29 -22.05 16.87
C GLU A 54 -5.73 -20.70 16.41
N ILE A 55 -6.52 -19.62 16.53
CA ILE A 55 -6.06 -18.26 16.23
C ILE A 55 -4.97 -17.84 17.21
N LYS A 56 -5.13 -18.15 18.51
CA LYS A 56 -4.11 -17.90 19.54
C LYS A 56 -2.81 -18.66 19.22
N ALA A 57 -2.90 -19.90 18.76
CA ALA A 57 -1.75 -20.69 18.33
C ALA A 57 -1.07 -20.09 17.09
N ALA A 58 -1.83 -19.63 16.09
CA ALA A 58 -1.30 -18.95 14.91
C ALA A 58 -0.57 -17.66 15.28
N ALA A 59 -1.16 -16.83 16.15
CA ALA A 59 -0.53 -15.63 16.67
C ALA A 59 0.80 -15.94 17.39
N ASN A 60 0.86 -17.01 18.19
CA ASN A 60 2.09 -17.45 18.85
C ASN A 60 3.18 -17.86 17.85
N ARG A 61 2.82 -18.54 16.75
CA ARG A 61 3.77 -18.88 15.69
C ARG A 61 4.26 -17.63 14.97
N LEU A 62 3.36 -16.68 14.69
CA LEU A 62 3.71 -15.41 14.07
C LEU A 62 4.71 -14.62 14.94
N THR A 63 4.43 -14.43 16.23
CA THR A 63 5.35 -13.74 17.15
C THR A 63 6.74 -14.36 17.19
N LYS A 64 6.83 -15.70 17.25
CA LYS A 64 8.10 -16.42 17.16
C LYS A 64 8.82 -16.16 15.83
N SER A 65 8.09 -16.22 14.72
CA SER A 65 8.66 -16.00 13.39
C SER A 65 9.18 -14.56 13.18
N LEU A 66 8.58 -13.59 13.87
CA LEU A 66 9.01 -12.19 13.87
C LEU A 66 10.22 -11.94 14.79
N ASN A 67 10.75 -12.95 15.49
CA ASN A 67 11.78 -12.79 16.52
C ASN A 67 11.43 -11.69 17.52
N ASN A 68 10.14 -11.52 17.82
CA ASN A 68 9.70 -10.45 18.71
C ASN A 68 9.90 -10.88 20.17
N PRO A 69 10.54 -10.05 21.02
CA PRO A 69 10.77 -10.39 22.42
C PRO A 69 9.51 -10.29 23.30
N LEU A 70 8.46 -9.65 22.80
CA LEU A 70 7.20 -9.46 23.51
C LEU A 70 6.25 -10.62 23.23
N ALA A 71 5.50 -11.02 24.26
CA ALA A 71 4.41 -11.97 24.11
C ALA A 71 3.24 -11.38 23.31
N ASN A 72 2.35 -12.24 22.84
CA ASN A 72 1.11 -11.78 22.21
C ASN A 72 0.29 -10.94 23.18
N LEU A 73 -0.23 -9.83 22.67
CA LEU A 73 -1.10 -8.93 23.42
C LEU A 73 -2.57 -9.27 23.14
N GLN A 74 -3.32 -9.64 24.18
CA GLN A 74 -4.77 -9.82 24.07
C GLN A 74 -5.47 -8.52 24.48
N THR A 75 -6.25 -7.94 23.58
CA THR A 75 -6.93 -6.65 23.80
C THR A 75 -8.19 -6.54 22.95
N GLU A 76 -9.22 -5.84 23.45
CA GLU A 76 -10.51 -5.67 22.77
C GLU A 76 -10.43 -4.83 21.49
N ARG A 77 -9.39 -4.01 21.34
CA ARG A 77 -9.24 -3.06 20.23
C ARG A 77 -7.81 -2.99 19.74
N ASN A 78 -7.64 -2.68 18.45
CA ASN A 78 -6.34 -2.44 17.83
C ASN A 78 -5.53 -1.40 18.63
N PRO A 79 -4.38 -1.79 19.24
CA PRO A 79 -3.59 -0.91 20.09
C PRO A 79 -2.68 0.06 19.32
N VAL A 80 -2.79 0.11 17.99
CA VAL A 80 -1.94 0.91 17.07
C VAL A 80 -0.51 0.39 16.99
N CYS A 81 0.22 0.29 18.10
CA CYS A 81 1.59 -0.21 18.17
C CYS A 81 1.70 -1.73 18.24
N ALA A 82 1.01 -2.44 17.35
CA ALA A 82 1.04 -3.89 17.24
C ALA A 82 0.78 -4.35 15.81
N LEU A 83 1.03 -5.64 15.55
CA LEU A 83 0.45 -6.34 14.42
C LEU A 83 -0.92 -6.89 14.85
N TRP A 84 -1.98 -6.15 14.54
CA TRP A 84 -3.35 -6.53 14.92
C TRP A 84 -3.91 -7.62 14.01
N LEU A 85 -4.40 -8.72 14.59
CA LEU A 85 -5.06 -9.80 13.88
C LEU A 85 -6.58 -9.61 13.93
N GLU A 86 -7.19 -9.48 12.76
CA GLU A 86 -8.62 -9.36 12.58
C GLU A 86 -9.10 -10.54 11.73
N ILE A 87 -9.83 -11.47 12.34
CA ILE A 87 -10.40 -12.63 11.67
C ILE A 87 -11.91 -12.41 11.64
N GLY A 88 -12.50 -12.38 10.46
CA GLY A 88 -13.93 -12.09 10.33
C GLY A 88 -14.46 -12.35 8.94
N THR A 89 -15.75 -12.11 8.73
CA THR A 89 -16.44 -12.42 7.47
C THR A 89 -16.18 -11.40 6.35
N TRP A 90 -15.20 -10.50 6.52
CA TRP A 90 -14.87 -9.49 5.51
C TRP A 90 -14.36 -10.14 4.23
N LYS A 91 -15.14 -10.04 3.15
CA LYS A 91 -14.79 -10.57 1.83
C LYS A 91 -14.94 -9.44 0.80
N PRO A 92 -13.84 -8.85 0.28
CA PRO A 92 -13.93 -7.85 -0.76
C PRO A 92 -14.50 -8.47 -2.04
N ASN A 93 -15.17 -7.65 -2.87
CA ASN A 93 -15.77 -8.06 -4.14
C ASN A 93 -14.73 -8.79 -5.01
N PRO A 94 -15.00 -9.99 -5.57
CA PRO A 94 -16.27 -10.71 -5.68
C PRO A 94 -16.57 -11.71 -4.55
N SER A 95 -16.32 -11.33 -3.29
CA SER A 95 -16.62 -12.12 -2.10
C SER A 95 -15.81 -13.43 -1.98
N THR A 96 -14.63 -13.48 -2.58
CA THR A 96 -13.73 -14.63 -2.44
C THR A 96 -13.02 -14.59 -1.08
N PRO A 97 -12.82 -15.73 -0.39
CA PRO A 97 -11.95 -15.81 0.78
C PRO A 97 -10.53 -15.32 0.48
N GLY A 98 -9.91 -14.63 1.42
CA GLY A 98 -8.56 -14.11 1.25
C GLY A 98 -8.07 -13.32 2.45
N TYR A 99 -6.95 -12.63 2.27
CA TYR A 99 -6.32 -11.83 3.30
C TYR A 99 -5.80 -10.47 2.78
N LEU A 100 -5.64 -9.56 3.73
CA LEU A 100 -5.00 -8.26 3.56
C LEU A 100 -4.02 -8.06 4.71
N ILE A 101 -2.78 -7.68 4.39
CA ILE A 101 -1.76 -7.29 5.36
C ILE A 101 -1.41 -5.84 5.07
N LEU A 102 -1.60 -4.98 6.05
CA LEU A 102 -1.20 -3.57 6.02
C LEU A 102 -0.07 -3.37 7.03
N ILE A 103 1.08 -2.92 6.55
CA ILE A 103 2.23 -2.59 7.39
C ILE A 103 2.56 -1.11 7.23
N GLN A 104 2.69 -0.40 8.35
CA GLN A 104 3.10 0.99 8.39
C GLN A 104 4.18 1.18 9.48
N PRO A 105 4.97 2.25 9.41
CA PRO A 105 5.80 2.65 10.53
C PRO A 105 4.92 2.82 11.79
N GLY A 106 5.22 2.05 12.83
CA GLY A 106 4.52 2.13 14.11
C GLY A 106 3.33 1.18 14.29
N GLY A 107 2.94 0.38 13.29
CA GLY A 107 1.80 -0.54 13.46
C GLY A 107 1.41 -1.30 12.19
N GLY A 108 0.57 -2.32 12.36
CA GLY A 108 0.12 -3.12 11.23
C GLY A 108 -1.16 -3.87 11.53
N ARG A 109 -1.75 -4.41 10.47
CA ARG A 109 -2.99 -5.18 10.56
C ARG A 109 -2.95 -6.34 9.58
N ILE A 110 -3.37 -7.51 10.03
CA ILE A 110 -3.72 -8.65 9.20
C ILE A 110 -5.23 -8.83 9.29
N ILE A 111 -5.92 -8.72 8.16
CA ILE A 111 -7.34 -9.04 8.03
C ILE A 111 -7.43 -10.34 7.23
N ALA A 112 -8.10 -11.35 7.78
CA ALA A 112 -8.27 -12.64 7.13
C ALA A 112 -9.73 -13.12 7.23
N THR A 113 -10.22 -13.78 6.17
CA THR A 113 -11.62 -14.26 6.14
C THR A 113 -11.90 -15.40 7.09
N ASP A 114 -10.86 -16.19 7.39
CA ASP A 114 -10.91 -17.41 8.18
C ASP A 114 -9.49 -17.79 8.62
N LEU A 115 -9.37 -18.86 9.42
CA LEU A 115 -8.09 -19.37 9.89
C LEU A 115 -7.16 -19.77 8.73
N GLN A 116 -7.68 -20.39 7.66
CA GLN A 116 -6.85 -20.80 6.53
C GLN A 116 -6.20 -19.59 5.85
N GLN A 117 -6.94 -18.49 5.68
CA GLN A 117 -6.38 -17.27 5.11
C GLN A 117 -5.43 -16.56 6.07
N LEU A 118 -5.65 -16.67 7.39
CA LEU A 118 -4.68 -16.18 8.37
C LEU A 118 -3.34 -16.93 8.26
N GLU A 119 -3.35 -18.26 8.14
CA GLU A 119 -2.12 -19.03 7.94
C GLU A 119 -1.39 -18.62 6.66
N ARG A 120 -2.12 -18.41 5.56
CA ARG A 120 -1.55 -17.92 4.29
C ARG A 120 -0.98 -16.51 4.42
N ALA A 121 -1.64 -15.64 5.17
CA ALA A 121 -1.13 -14.29 5.44
C ALA A 121 0.17 -14.33 6.25
N ILE A 122 0.24 -15.21 7.27
CA ILE A 122 1.45 -15.43 8.07
C ILE A 122 2.58 -15.97 7.19
N GLU A 123 2.30 -16.94 6.32
CA GLU A 123 3.27 -17.47 5.37
C GLU A 123 3.80 -16.37 4.43
N GLN A 124 2.91 -15.59 3.83
CA GLN A 124 3.28 -14.48 2.96
C GLN A 124 4.16 -13.46 3.70
N LEU A 125 3.78 -13.05 4.91
CA LEU A 125 4.58 -12.11 5.70
C LEU A 125 5.97 -12.69 6.03
N ASN A 126 6.05 -13.99 6.33
CA ASN A 126 7.30 -14.67 6.61
C ASN A 126 8.23 -14.77 5.40
N GLN A 127 7.68 -14.87 4.19
CA GLN A 127 8.47 -14.84 2.95
C GLN A 127 8.98 -13.43 2.64
N GLN A 128 8.22 -12.40 3.01
CA GLN A 128 8.53 -11.01 2.68
C GLN A 128 9.35 -10.29 3.75
N LYS A 129 9.35 -10.77 5.01
CA LYS A 129 10.18 -10.20 6.07
C LYS A 129 11.65 -10.43 5.77
N ARG A 130 12.49 -9.54 6.31
CA ARG A 130 13.94 -9.72 6.29
C ARG A 130 14.53 -9.51 7.68
N ILE A 131 15.74 -10.01 7.87
CA ILE A 131 16.53 -9.74 9.08
C ILE A 131 17.68 -8.82 8.69
N ARG A 132 17.74 -7.63 9.29
CA ARG A 132 18.84 -6.67 9.11
C ARG A 132 19.36 -6.25 10.47
N ASN A 133 20.68 -6.37 10.68
CA ASN A 133 21.33 -6.07 11.96
C ASN A 133 20.69 -6.78 13.17
N GLY A 134 20.28 -8.05 12.99
CA GLY A 134 19.63 -8.85 14.04
C GLY A 134 18.18 -8.45 14.34
N MET A 135 17.62 -7.45 13.66
CA MET A 135 16.24 -7.01 13.82
C MET A 135 15.38 -7.50 12.66
N THR A 136 14.15 -7.91 12.96
CA THR A 136 13.14 -8.18 11.94
C THR A 136 12.66 -6.87 11.32
N GLU A 137 12.64 -6.82 10.00
CA GLU A 137 12.04 -5.75 9.22
C GLU A 137 10.91 -6.29 8.35
N LEU A 138 9.82 -5.53 8.28
CA LEU A 138 8.65 -5.84 7.45
C LEU A 138 8.52 -4.82 6.32
N PRO A 139 8.07 -5.24 5.12
CA PRO A 139 7.84 -4.32 4.01
C PRO A 139 6.69 -3.38 4.35
N ILE A 140 6.85 -2.09 4.09
CA ILE A 140 5.81 -1.09 4.25
C ILE A 140 4.83 -1.19 3.07
N GLY A 141 3.53 -1.06 3.36
CA GLY A 141 2.48 -1.06 2.35
C GLY A 141 1.49 -2.20 2.52
N VAL A 142 0.96 -2.66 1.39
CA VAL A 142 -0.13 -3.64 1.34
C VAL A 142 0.33 -4.93 0.68
N LEU A 143 0.16 -6.06 1.36
CA LEU A 143 0.28 -7.41 0.80
C LEU A 143 -1.09 -8.06 0.83
N THR A 144 -1.49 -8.74 -0.25
CA THR A 144 -2.83 -9.31 -0.32
C THR A 144 -2.90 -10.49 -1.28
N SER A 145 -3.88 -11.37 -1.06
CA SER A 145 -4.27 -12.42 -2.01
C SER A 145 -5.21 -11.92 -3.12
N TYR A 146 -5.68 -10.66 -3.05
CA TYR A 146 -6.61 -10.10 -4.03
C TYR A 146 -5.87 -9.38 -5.17
N PRO A 147 -6.43 -9.36 -6.39
CA PRO A 147 -5.91 -8.51 -7.45
C PRO A 147 -6.06 -7.04 -7.06
N LEU A 148 -4.98 -6.26 -7.22
CA LEU A 148 -5.00 -4.82 -6.98
C LEU A 148 -5.47 -4.10 -8.24
N ILE A 149 -6.68 -3.56 -8.21
CA ILE A 149 -7.22 -2.73 -9.31
C ILE A 149 -6.38 -1.45 -9.39
N GLY A 150 -5.88 -1.13 -10.58
CA GLY A 150 -5.08 0.08 -10.84
C GLY A 150 -3.57 -0.14 -10.96
N LYS A 151 -3.06 -1.37 -10.73
CA LYS A 151 -1.69 -1.72 -11.14
C LYS A 151 -1.57 -1.96 -12.64
N ASP A 152 -2.67 -2.38 -13.28
CA ASP A 152 -2.71 -2.77 -14.70
C ASP A 152 -3.55 -1.82 -15.59
N HIS A 153 -4.27 -0.87 -15.00
CA HIS A 153 -5.20 0.04 -15.72
C HIS A 153 -4.70 1.50 -15.85
N ALA A 154 -3.45 1.78 -15.48
CA ALA A 154 -2.77 3.03 -15.84
C ALA A 154 -2.09 2.94 -17.23
N GLY A 155 -2.69 2.16 -18.14
CA GLY A 155 -2.10 1.80 -19.43
C GLY A 155 -3.08 1.16 -20.40
N SER A 156 -4.32 1.66 -20.48
CA SER A 156 -5.22 1.37 -21.60
C SER A 156 -5.76 2.66 -22.16
#